data_AF-A0A9X2JS25-F1
#
_entry.id   AF-A0A9X2JS25-F1
#
_cell.length_a   1.000
_cell.length_b   1.000
_cell.length_c   1.000
_cell.angle_alpha   90.00
_cell.angle_beta   90.00
_cell.angle_gamma   90.00
#
_symmetry.space_group_name_H-M   'P 1'
#
loop_
_entity.id
_entity.type
_entity.pdbx_description
1 polymer ?
#
loop_
_entity_poly.entity_id
_entity_poly.type
_entity_poly.pdbx_seq_one_letter_code
_entity_poly.pdbx_strand_id
1 'polypeptide(L)'
;MSQKRILIISHSDDLHVDVLTPILERKGHIPFFLKLDAFPRDYEIFHQFNDGDWTGEIKNLITGDSVAISEIGAVWLRKSAEFSYLDEQLSEQERAFSQEETNHTLFGLFYGLDCYWINHPLANRHASYKGEQMKRAVNMGFLIPPSIITNSPNRAKDFKNSSTSEIVFKTLSSPLLGAEKITSENREVDGLRTTIIDGDLSELDAVAQLPCYFQSYIDKAFEVRVTVIEDKVFAARIDSQTDARTRVDYRDFSVSVPYQAMDLPSEVKHRCLQFLKSYGLVFGALDFIVTHDNEYIFLENNPGGQFWFVEQLVPELNMMETLAGSLIKGLEC
;
A
#
# COMPACT_ATOMS: atom_id res chain seq x y z
N MET A 1 -25.42 24.62 2.99
CA MET A 1 -24.04 24.14 2.83
C MET A 1 -24.06 23.22 1.61
N SER A 2 -23.08 23.33 0.71
CA SER A 2 -22.96 22.37 -0.40
C SER A 2 -22.80 20.97 0.18
N GLN A 3 -23.34 19.98 -0.52
CA GLN A 3 -23.24 18.58 -0.11
C GLN A 3 -21.78 18.13 -0.27
N LYS A 4 -21.15 17.69 0.82
CA LYS A 4 -19.79 17.15 0.77
C LYS A 4 -19.73 15.90 -0.14
N ARG A 5 -18.67 15.78 -0.92
CA ARG A 5 -18.39 14.67 -1.85
C ARG A 5 -17.16 13.88 -1.41
N ILE A 6 -17.14 12.60 -1.81
CA ILE A 6 -16.00 11.69 -1.66
C ILE A 6 -15.14 11.83 -2.92
N LEU A 7 -13.86 12.14 -2.75
CA LEU A 7 -12.86 12.12 -3.82
C LEU A 7 -12.12 10.77 -3.79
N ILE A 8 -12.18 10.02 -4.88
CA ILE A 8 -11.38 8.81 -5.08
C ILE A 8 -10.22 9.15 -6.02
N ILE A 9 -8.99 8.80 -5.64
CA ILE A 9 -7.79 9.08 -6.41
C ILE A 9 -7.09 7.75 -6.72
N SER A 10 -7.08 7.35 -7.99
CA SER A 10 -6.47 6.10 -8.46
C SER A 10 -6.18 6.14 -9.97
N HIS A 11 -5.89 4.99 -10.57
CA HIS A 11 -5.82 4.82 -12.03
C HIS A 11 -7.09 4.14 -12.60
N SER A 12 -7.30 4.22 -13.91
CA SER A 12 -8.51 3.70 -14.60
C SER A 12 -8.76 2.21 -14.38
N ASP A 13 -7.71 1.40 -14.25
CA ASP A 13 -7.82 -0.07 -14.11
C ASP A 13 -7.89 -0.58 -12.66
N ASP A 14 -8.20 0.29 -11.69
CA ASP A 14 -8.23 -0.11 -10.28
C ASP A 14 -9.54 -0.81 -9.88
N LEU A 15 -9.51 -2.14 -9.88
CA LEU A 15 -10.66 -2.99 -9.50
C LEU A 15 -11.25 -2.67 -8.13
N HIS A 16 -10.46 -2.12 -7.20
CA HIS A 16 -10.97 -1.66 -5.92
C HIS A 16 -11.98 -0.52 -6.06
N VAL A 17 -11.73 0.39 -7.01
CA VAL A 17 -12.63 1.52 -7.30
C VAL A 17 -13.91 1.03 -7.97
N ASP A 18 -13.81 0.07 -8.88
CA ASP A 18 -14.96 -0.55 -9.57
C ASP A 18 -15.91 -1.24 -8.58
N VAL A 19 -15.38 -1.82 -7.51
CA VAL A 19 -16.17 -2.48 -6.47
C VAL A 19 -16.71 -1.49 -5.45
N LEU A 20 -15.94 -0.46 -5.08
CA LEU A 20 -16.36 0.52 -4.09
C LEU A 20 -17.47 1.44 -4.62
N THR A 21 -17.37 1.89 -5.88
CA THR A 21 -18.26 2.92 -6.43
C THR A 21 -19.74 2.51 -6.36
N PRO A 22 -20.14 1.29 -6.79
CA PRO A 22 -21.52 0.84 -6.65
C PRO A 22 -22.00 0.72 -5.19
N ILE A 23 -21.09 0.46 -4.24
CA ILE A 23 -21.44 0.42 -2.80
C ILE A 23 -21.80 1.82 -2.30
N LEU A 24 -21.00 2.83 -2.67
CA LEU A 24 -21.25 4.24 -2.31
C LEU A 24 -22.56 4.74 -2.95
N GLU A 25 -22.77 4.45 -4.23
CA GLU A 25 -23.96 4.87 -4.97
C GLU A 25 -25.25 4.28 -4.38
N ARG A 26 -25.24 2.98 -4.03
CA ARG A 26 -26.38 2.34 -3.34
C ARG A 26 -26.71 2.99 -1.99
N LYS A 27 -25.73 3.63 -1.36
CA LYS A 27 -25.89 4.39 -0.10
C LYS A 27 -26.21 5.87 -0.32
N GLY A 28 -26.40 6.31 -1.57
CA GLY A 28 -26.79 7.68 -1.92
C GLY A 28 -25.63 8.66 -2.07
N HIS A 29 -24.39 8.18 -2.20
CA HIS A 29 -23.20 9.01 -2.35
C HIS A 29 -22.52 8.75 -3.70
N ILE A 30 -22.42 9.79 -4.54
CA ILE A 30 -21.75 9.73 -5.84
C ILE A 30 -20.33 10.30 -5.67
N PRO A 31 -19.27 9.47 -5.72
CA PRO A 31 -17.91 9.96 -5.60
C PRO A 31 -17.49 10.76 -6.85
N PHE A 32 -16.52 11.64 -6.71
CA PHE A 32 -15.73 12.16 -7.83
C PHE A 32 -14.49 11.27 -7.99
N PHE A 33 -14.33 10.62 -9.14
CA PHE A 33 -13.17 9.77 -9.40
C PHE A 33 -12.14 10.53 -10.25
N LEU A 34 -11.01 10.88 -9.62
CA LEU A 34 -9.84 11.42 -10.28
C LEU A 34 -8.93 10.29 -10.76
N LYS A 35 -8.93 10.07 -12.07
CA LYS A 35 -8.06 9.10 -12.76
C LYS A 35 -6.71 9.73 -13.07
N LEU A 36 -5.67 9.36 -12.34
CA LEU A 36 -4.32 9.93 -12.47
C LEU A 36 -3.70 9.63 -13.84
N ASP A 37 -3.97 8.45 -14.41
CA ASP A 37 -3.53 8.01 -15.73
C ASP A 37 -4.25 8.72 -16.90
N ALA A 38 -5.23 9.56 -16.60
CA ALA A 38 -5.88 10.44 -17.56
C ALA A 38 -5.65 11.94 -17.23
N PHE A 39 -4.98 12.24 -16.11
CA PHE A 39 -4.67 13.59 -15.68
C PHE A 39 -3.25 14.00 -16.15
N PRO A 40 -3.01 15.25 -16.59
CA PRO A 40 -3.99 16.32 -16.79
C PRO A 40 -4.74 16.26 -18.12
N ARG A 41 -4.42 15.35 -19.06
CA ARG A 41 -5.00 15.32 -20.43
C ARG A 41 -6.52 15.52 -20.50
N ASP A 42 -7.26 14.81 -19.66
CA ASP A 42 -8.73 14.75 -19.70
C ASP A 42 -9.40 15.58 -18.59
N TYR A 43 -8.63 16.44 -17.90
CA TYR A 43 -9.09 17.21 -16.75
C TYR A 43 -8.65 18.66 -16.81
N GLU A 44 -9.48 19.54 -16.28
CA GLU A 44 -9.09 20.88 -15.90
C GLU A 44 -8.94 20.93 -14.38
N ILE A 45 -7.86 21.56 -13.91
CA ILE A 45 -7.68 21.94 -12.52
C ILE A 45 -7.40 23.43 -12.49
N PHE A 46 -7.95 24.12 -11.49
CA PHE A 46 -7.47 25.46 -11.19
C PHE A 46 -7.38 25.69 -9.69
N HIS A 47 -6.46 26.58 -9.35
CA HIS A 47 -6.28 27.15 -8.04
C HIS A 47 -6.19 28.64 -8.21
N GLN A 48 -7.09 29.37 -7.56
CA GLN A 48 -7.08 30.81 -7.57
C GLN A 48 -6.84 31.31 -6.15
N PHE A 49 -5.81 32.13 -6.00
CA PHE A 49 -5.49 32.82 -4.75
C PHE A 49 -5.84 34.29 -4.92
N ASN A 50 -6.68 34.81 -4.04
CA ASN A 50 -7.07 36.22 -3.97
C ASN A 50 -6.64 36.78 -2.60
N ASP A 51 -6.83 38.08 -2.37
CA ASP A 51 -6.47 38.72 -1.10
C ASP A 51 -7.23 38.11 0.09
N GLY A 52 -6.58 37.19 0.81
CA GLY A 52 -7.11 36.53 2.01
C GLY A 52 -8.05 35.35 1.76
N ASP A 53 -8.24 34.92 0.52
CA ASP A 53 -9.11 33.80 0.16
C ASP A 53 -8.52 32.96 -0.97
N TRP A 54 -8.98 31.73 -1.13
CA TRP A 54 -8.61 30.87 -2.24
C TRP A 54 -9.75 29.94 -2.65
N THR A 55 -9.78 29.60 -3.94
CA THR A 55 -10.73 28.63 -4.49
C THR A 55 -10.01 27.66 -5.40
N GLY A 56 -10.64 26.51 -5.64
CA GLY A 56 -10.18 25.57 -6.64
C GLY A 56 -11.30 24.66 -7.09
N GLU A 57 -11.08 24.02 -8.21
CA GLU A 57 -11.98 23.03 -8.80
C GLU A 57 -11.17 22.00 -9.58
N ILE A 58 -11.67 20.77 -9.60
CA ILE A 58 -11.25 19.75 -10.57
C ILE A 58 -12.46 19.40 -11.42
N LYS A 59 -12.28 19.44 -12.74
CA LYS A 59 -13.32 19.14 -13.71
C LYS A 59 -12.85 18.06 -14.68
N ASN A 60 -13.66 17.04 -14.85
CA ASN A 60 -13.44 16.01 -15.86
C ASN A 60 -14.04 16.49 -17.19
N LEU A 61 -13.20 16.69 -18.20
CA LEU A 61 -13.60 17.25 -19.49
C LEU A 61 -14.47 16.32 -20.33
N ILE A 62 -14.37 15.01 -20.10
CA ILE A 62 -15.09 13.98 -20.87
C ILE A 62 -16.54 13.83 -20.38
N THR A 63 -16.73 13.83 -19.06
CA THR A 63 -18.04 13.64 -18.42
C THR A 63 -18.75 14.96 -18.12
N GLY A 64 -17.98 16.05 -18.01
CA GLY A 64 -18.47 17.34 -17.52
C GLY A 64 -18.68 17.41 -16.01
N ASP A 65 -18.43 16.32 -15.26
CA ASP A 65 -18.49 16.34 -13.79
C ASP A 65 -17.37 17.23 -13.23
N SER A 66 -17.67 17.94 -12.16
CA SER A 66 -16.75 18.84 -11.48
C SER A 66 -16.95 18.76 -9.98
N VAL A 67 -15.88 18.99 -9.24
CA VAL A 67 -15.91 19.09 -7.79
C VAL A 67 -15.14 20.33 -7.35
N ALA A 68 -15.83 21.24 -6.68
CA ALA A 68 -15.15 22.34 -6.01
C ALA A 68 -14.39 21.79 -4.81
N ILE A 69 -13.22 22.35 -4.55
CA ILE A 69 -12.35 21.85 -3.49
C ILE A 69 -12.99 21.94 -2.10
N SER A 70 -13.82 22.97 -1.89
CA SER A 70 -14.62 23.16 -0.67
C SER A 70 -15.72 22.10 -0.49
N GLU A 71 -16.10 21.38 -1.55
CA GLU A 71 -17.08 20.30 -1.52
C GLU A 71 -16.44 18.96 -1.15
N ILE A 72 -15.11 18.84 -1.18
CA ILE A 72 -14.45 17.59 -0.77
C ILE A 72 -14.57 17.45 0.76
N GLY A 73 -15.12 16.31 1.21
CA GLY A 73 -15.27 15.98 2.63
C GLY A 73 -14.55 14.70 3.04
N ALA A 74 -14.29 13.81 2.10
CA ALA A 74 -13.51 12.61 2.34
C ALA A 74 -12.67 12.26 1.09
N VAL A 75 -11.45 11.77 1.30
CA VAL A 75 -10.55 11.36 0.22
C VAL A 75 -10.08 9.92 0.43
N TRP A 76 -10.16 9.13 -0.62
CA TRP A 76 -9.47 7.84 -0.71
C TRP A 76 -8.32 7.94 -1.70
N LEU A 77 -7.10 8.07 -1.19
CA LEU A 77 -5.88 8.05 -1.99
C LEU A 77 -5.39 6.61 -2.13
N ARG A 78 -5.71 5.99 -3.27
CA ARG A 78 -5.66 4.53 -3.40
C ARG A 78 -4.43 4.01 -4.14
N LYS A 79 -4.18 4.47 -5.36
CA LYS A 79 -3.00 4.13 -6.18
C LYS A 79 -2.44 5.36 -6.88
N SER A 80 -1.13 5.33 -7.10
CA SER A 80 -0.44 6.23 -8.03
C SER A 80 -0.58 5.73 -9.46
N ALA A 81 -0.40 6.64 -10.41
CA ALA A 81 -0.26 6.32 -11.83
C ALA A 81 0.70 7.31 -12.47
N GLU A 82 1.24 6.95 -13.63
CA GLU A 82 1.91 7.91 -14.51
C GLU A 82 0.85 8.85 -15.11
N PHE A 83 1.16 10.15 -15.16
CA PHE A 83 0.27 11.14 -15.76
C PHE A 83 0.23 11.03 -17.28
N SER A 84 -0.87 11.52 -17.86
CA SER A 84 -1.08 11.60 -19.31
C SER A 84 -1.19 13.04 -19.78
N TYR A 85 -0.56 13.35 -20.91
CA TYR A 85 -0.53 14.68 -21.52
C TYR A 85 -1.21 14.68 -22.89
N LEU A 86 -1.60 15.86 -23.37
CA LEU A 86 -2.21 16.03 -24.70
C LEU A 86 -1.23 15.69 -25.83
N ASP A 87 0.04 16.06 -25.66
CA ASP A 87 1.10 15.66 -26.57
C ASP A 87 1.74 14.36 -26.08
N GLU A 88 1.61 13.30 -26.86
CA GLU A 88 2.21 12.00 -26.55
C GLU A 88 3.73 11.97 -26.83
N GLN A 89 4.24 12.93 -27.62
CA GLN A 89 5.61 12.96 -28.15
C GLN A 89 6.52 13.96 -27.42
N LEU A 90 6.23 14.27 -26.16
CA LEU A 90 7.14 15.06 -25.31
C LEU A 90 8.54 14.44 -25.27
N SER A 91 9.57 15.28 -25.39
CA SER A 91 10.96 14.86 -25.12
C SER A 91 11.11 14.38 -23.67
N GLU A 92 12.21 13.67 -23.37
CA GLU A 92 12.47 13.17 -22.01
C GLU A 92 12.49 14.30 -20.96
N GLN A 93 13.10 15.45 -21.32
CA GLN A 93 13.17 16.60 -20.43
C GLN A 93 11.80 17.26 -20.22
N GLU A 94 11.01 17.41 -21.29
CA GLU A 94 9.65 17.95 -21.18
C GLU A 94 8.76 17.03 -20.35
N ARG A 95 8.83 15.72 -20.58
CA ARG A 95 8.07 14.73 -19.80
C ARG A 95 8.42 14.77 -18.33
N ALA A 96 9.71 14.81 -17.99
CA ALA A 96 10.16 14.92 -16.60
C ALA A 96 9.66 16.21 -15.94
N PHE A 97 9.78 17.35 -16.63
CA PHE A 97 9.26 18.63 -16.14
C PHE A 97 7.74 18.58 -15.94
N SER A 98 6.99 18.09 -16.92
CA SER A 98 5.53 17.97 -16.82
C SER A 98 5.10 17.06 -15.67
N GLN A 99 5.82 15.96 -15.41
CA GLN A 99 5.52 15.06 -14.29
C GLN A 99 5.71 15.75 -12.94
N GLU A 100 6.81 16.49 -12.77
CA GLU A 100 7.09 17.22 -11.54
C GLU A 100 6.07 18.36 -11.31
N GLU A 101 5.76 19.17 -12.33
CA GLU A 101 4.77 20.25 -12.22
C GLU A 101 3.35 19.72 -11.92
N THR A 102 2.97 18.63 -12.57
CA THR A 102 1.67 17.98 -12.36
C THR A 102 1.57 17.42 -10.94
N ASN A 103 2.62 16.73 -10.47
CA ASN A 103 2.70 16.25 -9.09
C ASN A 103 2.63 17.40 -8.09
N HIS A 104 3.40 18.46 -8.32
CA HIS A 104 3.45 19.61 -7.41
C HIS A 104 2.09 20.31 -7.30
N THR A 105 1.40 20.47 -8.43
CA THR A 105 0.06 21.07 -8.48
C THR A 105 -0.96 20.21 -7.73
N LEU A 106 -1.05 18.91 -8.05
CA LEU A 106 -2.01 18.00 -7.40
C LEU A 106 -1.75 17.82 -5.91
N PHE A 107 -0.51 17.54 -5.51
CA PHE A 107 -0.23 17.33 -4.10
C PHE A 107 -0.22 18.63 -3.31
N GLY A 108 0.11 19.77 -3.92
CA GLY A 108 -0.10 21.10 -3.34
C GLY A 108 -1.57 21.34 -3.01
N LEU A 109 -2.50 20.91 -3.88
CA LEU A 109 -3.92 20.89 -3.59
C LEU A 109 -4.27 19.96 -2.43
N PHE A 110 -3.87 18.70 -2.55
CA PHE A 110 -4.29 17.64 -1.65
C PHE A 110 -3.82 17.87 -0.23
N TYR A 111 -2.58 18.33 -0.02
CA TYR A 111 -2.08 18.66 1.31
C TYR A 111 -2.80 19.82 1.98
N GLY A 112 -3.52 20.66 1.21
CA GLY A 112 -4.35 21.74 1.74
C GLY A 112 -5.77 21.33 2.13
N LEU A 113 -6.20 20.10 1.84
CA LEU A 113 -7.55 19.62 2.15
C LEU A 113 -7.69 19.25 3.63
N ASP A 114 -8.45 20.06 4.36
CA ASP A 114 -8.90 19.74 5.72
C ASP A 114 -10.18 18.91 5.67
N CYS A 115 -10.01 17.59 5.53
CA CYS A 115 -11.10 16.63 5.39
C CYS A 115 -10.68 15.23 5.86
N TYR A 116 -11.59 14.26 5.82
CA TYR A 116 -11.26 12.88 6.20
C TYR A 116 -10.41 12.18 5.13
N TRP A 117 -9.38 11.41 5.54
CA TRP A 117 -8.46 10.76 4.62
C TRP A 117 -8.30 9.26 4.88
N ILE A 118 -8.34 8.48 3.80
CA ILE A 118 -7.87 7.08 3.78
C ILE A 118 -6.76 6.95 2.71
N ASN A 119 -5.49 6.87 3.07
CA ASN A 119 -4.88 7.57 4.19
C ASN A 119 -4.34 8.91 3.68
N HIS A 120 -3.98 9.82 4.60
CA HIS A 120 -3.31 11.06 4.24
C HIS A 120 -1.92 10.76 3.64
N PRO A 121 -1.50 11.40 2.53
CA PRO A 121 -0.25 11.08 1.84
C PRO A 121 1.01 11.18 2.73
N LEU A 122 1.07 12.12 3.68
CA LEU A 122 2.18 12.21 4.64
C LEU A 122 2.26 10.98 5.57
N ALA A 123 1.13 10.50 6.05
CA ALA A 123 1.06 9.32 6.90
C ALA A 123 1.46 8.06 6.11
N ASN A 124 0.96 7.92 4.88
CA ASN A 124 1.37 6.86 3.96
C ASN A 124 2.89 6.87 3.71
N ARG A 125 3.46 8.06 3.46
CA ARG A 125 4.90 8.20 3.21
C ARG A 125 5.72 7.75 4.41
N HIS A 126 5.38 8.21 5.61
CA HIS A 126 6.06 7.79 6.83
C HIS A 126 5.97 6.27 7.04
N ALA A 127 4.78 5.71 6.87
CA ALA A 127 4.53 4.28 7.03
C ALA A 127 5.10 3.41 5.90
N SER A 128 5.68 3.97 4.83
CA SER A 128 6.22 3.17 3.72
C SER A 128 7.65 2.64 3.96
N TYR A 129 8.37 3.17 4.94
CA TYR A 129 9.75 2.79 5.20
C TYR A 129 9.86 1.56 6.12
N LYS A 130 10.10 0.37 5.54
CA LYS A 130 10.14 -0.92 6.26
C LYS A 130 11.11 -0.94 7.45
N GLY A 131 12.29 -0.30 7.33
CA GLY A 131 13.24 -0.22 8.45
C GLY A 131 12.67 0.52 9.66
N GLU A 132 11.90 1.58 9.42
CA GLU A 132 11.21 2.32 10.48
C GLU A 132 10.02 1.51 11.02
N GLN A 133 9.25 0.84 10.16
CA GLN A 133 8.20 -0.10 10.59
C GLN A 133 8.72 -1.17 11.54
N MET A 134 9.85 -1.81 11.23
CA MET A 134 10.45 -2.84 12.07
C MET A 134 10.84 -2.28 13.44
N LYS A 135 11.51 -1.12 13.47
CA LYS A 135 11.88 -0.44 14.72
C LYS A 135 10.65 -0.12 15.56
N ARG A 136 9.60 0.40 14.94
CA ARG A 136 8.34 0.73 15.59
C ARG A 136 7.64 -0.51 16.14
N ALA A 137 7.57 -1.58 15.34
CA ALA A 137 6.96 -2.83 15.75
C ALA A 137 7.64 -3.42 17.00
N VAL A 138 8.98 -3.42 17.04
CA VAL A 138 9.74 -3.85 18.23
C VAL A 138 9.38 -3.02 19.46
N ASN A 139 9.36 -1.69 19.34
CA ASN A 139 9.01 -0.79 20.46
C ASN A 139 7.57 -0.97 20.96
N MET A 140 6.69 -1.54 20.13
CA MET A 140 5.29 -1.81 20.45
C MET A 140 5.06 -3.27 20.90
N GLY A 141 6.13 -4.04 21.08
CA GLY A 141 6.07 -5.40 21.60
C GLY A 141 5.65 -6.46 20.57
N PHE A 142 5.72 -6.17 19.27
CA PHE A 142 5.59 -7.23 18.26
C PHE A 142 6.82 -8.14 18.28
N LEU A 143 6.58 -9.44 18.08
CA LEU A 143 7.65 -10.33 17.63
C LEU A 143 7.95 -10.02 16.17
N ILE A 144 9.23 -9.88 15.83
CA ILE A 144 9.71 -9.72 14.45
C ILE A 144 10.79 -10.76 14.19
N PRO A 145 11.03 -11.14 12.93
CA PRO A 145 12.15 -12.02 12.63
C PRO A 145 13.47 -11.25 12.78
N PRO A 146 14.54 -11.90 13.28
CA PRO A 146 15.89 -11.33 13.24
C PRO A 146 16.20 -10.80 11.84
N SER A 147 16.71 -9.57 11.77
CA SER A 147 16.74 -8.78 10.54
C SER A 147 17.97 -7.89 10.48
N ILE A 148 18.56 -7.72 9.30
CA ILE A 148 19.64 -6.76 9.05
C ILE A 148 19.41 -6.01 7.74
N ILE A 149 19.63 -4.70 7.78
CA ILE A 149 19.75 -3.85 6.60
C ILE A 149 21.20 -3.38 6.52
N THR A 150 21.91 -3.73 5.45
CA THR A 150 23.35 -3.47 5.35
C THR A 150 23.80 -3.40 3.89
N ASN A 151 24.81 -2.57 3.61
CA ASN A 151 25.62 -2.61 2.39
C ASN A 151 27.04 -3.15 2.65
N SER A 152 27.26 -3.76 3.82
CA SER A 152 28.54 -4.38 4.19
C SER A 152 28.44 -5.89 4.00
N PRO A 153 29.21 -6.47 3.04
CA PRO A 153 29.29 -7.92 2.86
C PRO A 153 29.67 -8.68 4.13
N ASN A 154 30.64 -8.17 4.90
CA ASN A 154 31.06 -8.80 6.15
C ASN A 154 29.90 -8.88 7.16
N ARG A 155 29.14 -7.79 7.34
CA ARG A 155 27.98 -7.82 8.24
C ARG A 155 26.88 -8.76 7.76
N ALA A 156 26.68 -8.89 6.45
CA ALA A 156 25.73 -9.85 5.88
C ALA A 156 26.19 -11.31 6.10
N LYS A 157 27.48 -11.59 5.88
CA LYS A 157 28.11 -12.89 6.16
C LYS A 157 28.03 -13.25 7.64
N ASP A 158 28.35 -12.30 8.53
CA ASP A 158 28.25 -12.48 9.98
C ASP A 158 26.80 -12.75 10.41
N PHE A 159 25.83 -12.07 9.81
CA PHE A 159 24.41 -12.31 10.06
C PHE A 159 23.98 -13.72 9.58
N LYS A 160 24.38 -14.15 8.38
CA LYS A 160 24.12 -15.52 7.89
C LYS A 160 24.75 -16.56 8.81
N ASN A 161 26.00 -16.38 9.20
CA ASN A 161 26.75 -17.32 10.06
C ASN A 161 26.23 -17.41 11.50
N SER A 162 25.64 -16.34 12.02
CA SER A 162 25.05 -16.30 13.37
C SER A 162 23.59 -16.76 13.41
N SER A 163 22.93 -16.88 12.24
CA SER A 163 21.57 -17.38 12.13
C SER A 163 21.52 -18.89 12.35
N THR A 164 20.57 -19.36 13.16
CA THR A 164 20.31 -20.79 13.36
C THR A 164 19.45 -21.40 12.25
N SER A 165 18.98 -20.56 11.33
CA SER A 165 18.13 -20.91 10.19
C SER A 165 18.71 -20.30 8.91
N GLU A 166 18.19 -20.75 7.76
CA GLU A 166 18.35 -20.04 6.50
C GLU A 166 17.99 -18.55 6.64
N ILE A 167 18.56 -17.72 5.78
CA ILE A 167 18.17 -16.31 5.66
C ILE A 167 17.50 -16.07 4.32
N VAL A 168 16.59 -15.10 4.30
CA VAL A 168 15.92 -14.64 3.08
C VAL A 168 16.34 -13.22 2.75
N PHE A 169 16.42 -12.91 1.46
CA PHE A 169 16.45 -11.56 0.95
C PHE A 169 15.05 -11.05 0.65
N LYS A 170 14.79 -9.78 0.98
CA LYS A 170 13.53 -9.09 0.72
C LYS A 170 13.79 -7.69 0.15
N THR A 171 12.93 -7.25 -0.75
CA THR A 171 12.98 -5.87 -1.24
C THR A 171 12.46 -4.89 -0.18
N LEU A 172 13.14 -3.74 -0.05
CA LEU A 172 12.74 -2.66 0.86
C LEU A 172 11.69 -1.72 0.24
N SER A 173 11.79 -1.48 -1.07
CA SER A 173 10.94 -0.54 -1.80
C SER A 173 9.76 -1.24 -2.49
N SER A 174 10.01 -1.86 -3.64
CA SER A 174 9.01 -2.53 -4.46
C SER A 174 9.49 -3.94 -4.83
N PRO A 175 8.63 -4.96 -4.79
CA PRO A 175 8.97 -6.28 -5.31
C PRO A 175 9.05 -6.29 -6.85
N LEU A 176 8.62 -5.25 -7.55
CA LEU A 176 8.61 -5.19 -9.02
C LEU A 176 9.94 -4.78 -9.65
N LEU A 177 11.02 -4.63 -8.87
CA LEU A 177 12.35 -4.24 -9.39
C LEU A 177 12.39 -2.93 -10.20
N GLY A 178 11.44 -2.02 -10.01
CA GLY A 178 11.36 -0.81 -10.82
C GLY A 178 10.84 -1.06 -12.23
N ALA A 179 10.25 -2.23 -12.50
CA ALA A 179 9.57 -2.54 -13.75
C ALA A 179 8.51 -1.48 -14.11
N GLU A 180 7.91 -0.84 -13.10
CA GLU A 180 6.99 0.28 -13.29
C GLU A 180 7.61 1.52 -13.95
N LYS A 181 8.95 1.64 -13.94
CA LYS A 181 9.69 2.77 -14.52
C LYS A 181 10.32 2.45 -15.88
N ILE A 182 10.14 1.22 -16.36
CA ILE A 182 10.83 0.69 -17.54
C ILE A 182 9.79 0.10 -18.48
N THR A 183 9.96 0.31 -19.79
CA THR A 183 9.11 -0.29 -20.82
C THR A 183 9.20 -1.81 -20.78
N SER A 184 8.11 -2.51 -21.12
CA SER A 184 8.05 -3.98 -21.08
C SER A 184 9.17 -4.67 -21.87
N GLU A 185 9.57 -4.08 -23.00
CA GLU A 185 10.64 -4.59 -23.86
C GLU A 185 12.03 -4.58 -23.20
N ASN A 186 12.23 -3.69 -22.22
CA ASN A 186 13.50 -3.50 -21.52
C ASN A 186 13.50 -4.17 -20.13
N ARG A 187 12.49 -4.99 -19.81
CA ARG A 187 12.42 -5.74 -18.55
C ARG A 187 13.06 -7.11 -18.73
N GLU A 188 14.02 -7.45 -17.88
CA GLU A 188 14.57 -8.82 -17.82
C GLU A 188 13.75 -9.72 -16.89
N VAL A 189 13.17 -9.16 -15.83
CA VAL A 189 12.39 -9.88 -14.82
C VAL A 189 11.25 -8.98 -14.31
N ASP A 190 10.07 -9.54 -14.09
CA ASP A 190 8.89 -8.78 -13.61
C ASP A 190 8.95 -8.41 -12.12
N GLY A 191 9.82 -9.08 -11.34
CA GLY A 191 9.99 -8.79 -9.93
C GLY A 191 10.78 -9.84 -9.15
N LEU A 192 11.05 -9.54 -7.88
CA LEU A 192 11.64 -10.44 -6.89
C LEU A 192 10.65 -10.75 -5.78
N ARG A 193 10.54 -12.05 -5.47
CA ARG A 193 9.85 -12.57 -4.29
C ARG A 193 10.82 -12.69 -3.12
N THR A 194 10.32 -13.17 -1.99
CA THR A 194 11.18 -13.58 -0.88
C THR A 194 12.06 -14.74 -1.34
N THR A 195 13.38 -14.54 -1.32
CA THR A 195 14.35 -15.51 -1.85
C THR A 195 15.22 -16.05 -0.72
N ILE A 196 15.26 -17.38 -0.56
CA ILE A 196 16.21 -18.04 0.35
C ILE A 196 17.63 -17.87 -0.20
N ILE A 197 18.59 -17.55 0.67
CA ILE A 197 20.00 -17.44 0.31
C ILE A 197 20.71 -18.76 0.59
N ASP A 198 20.53 -19.71 -0.31
CA ASP A 198 21.13 -21.05 -0.29
C ASP A 198 22.51 -21.12 -0.99
N GLY A 199 22.90 -20.06 -1.69
CA GLY A 199 24.17 -19.92 -2.40
C GLY A 199 25.41 -19.76 -1.51
N ASP A 200 26.58 -19.75 -2.16
CA ASP A 200 27.87 -19.53 -1.52
C ASP A 200 27.92 -18.16 -0.84
N LEU A 201 28.61 -18.07 0.30
CA LEU A 201 28.84 -16.80 1.01
C LEU A 201 29.54 -15.76 0.12
N SER A 202 30.29 -16.18 -0.91
CA SER A 202 30.89 -15.27 -1.89
C SER A 202 29.85 -14.44 -2.66
N GLU A 203 28.62 -14.93 -2.85
CA GLU A 203 27.53 -14.17 -3.49
C GLU A 203 27.13 -12.93 -2.67
N LEU A 204 27.32 -12.98 -1.35
CA LEU A 204 27.06 -11.83 -0.46
C LEU A 204 28.06 -10.68 -0.67
N ASP A 205 29.12 -10.85 -1.47
CA ASP A 205 29.98 -9.72 -1.86
C ASP A 205 29.23 -8.70 -2.75
N ALA A 206 28.15 -9.11 -3.43
CA ALA A 206 27.27 -8.21 -4.16
C ALA A 206 26.56 -7.17 -3.27
N VAL A 207 26.46 -7.42 -1.95
CA VAL A 207 25.89 -6.48 -0.96
C VAL A 207 26.65 -5.16 -0.91
N ALA A 208 27.90 -5.10 -1.40
CA ALA A 208 28.64 -3.85 -1.52
C ALA A 208 28.04 -2.86 -2.54
N GLN A 209 27.22 -3.33 -3.48
CA GLN A 209 26.65 -2.50 -4.56
C GLN A 209 25.49 -1.63 -4.09
N LEU A 210 24.70 -2.10 -3.12
CA LEU A 210 23.56 -1.38 -2.57
C LEU A 210 23.16 -1.92 -1.19
N PRO A 211 22.44 -1.15 -0.37
CA PRO A 211 21.86 -1.67 0.87
C PRO A 211 20.86 -2.79 0.58
N CYS A 212 21.08 -3.95 1.21
CA CYS A 212 20.22 -5.12 1.12
C CYS A 212 19.49 -5.36 2.44
N TYR A 213 18.31 -5.96 2.37
CA TYR A 213 17.54 -6.38 3.54
C TYR A 213 17.50 -7.90 3.61
N PHE A 214 18.10 -8.43 4.68
CA PHE A 214 18.08 -9.85 5.01
C PHE A 214 17.31 -10.08 6.30
N GLN A 215 16.67 -11.24 6.36
CA GLN A 215 15.84 -11.66 7.48
C GLN A 215 16.02 -13.16 7.72
N SER A 216 16.02 -13.61 8.97
CA SER A 216 15.99 -15.05 9.25
C SER A 216 14.70 -15.66 8.71
N TYR A 217 14.82 -16.76 7.98
CA TYR A 217 13.69 -17.59 7.58
C TYR A 217 13.09 -18.23 8.82
N ILE A 218 11.77 -18.08 9.00
CA ILE A 218 11.05 -18.71 10.10
C ILE A 218 10.10 -19.74 9.51
N ASP A 219 10.25 -20.99 9.96
CA ASP A 219 9.30 -22.04 9.63
C ASP A 219 7.96 -21.76 10.31
N LYS A 220 6.90 -21.74 9.51
CA LYS A 220 5.59 -21.22 9.88
C LYS A 220 4.52 -22.28 9.69
N ALA A 221 3.54 -22.29 10.58
CA ALA A 221 2.34 -23.10 10.44
C ALA A 221 1.40 -22.53 9.36
N PHE A 222 1.24 -21.21 9.31
CA PHE A 222 0.42 -20.49 8.33
C PHE A 222 0.79 -19.00 8.31
N GLU A 223 0.23 -18.26 7.35
CA GLU A 223 0.34 -16.80 7.26
C GLU A 223 -0.98 -16.14 7.65
N VAL A 224 -0.92 -14.89 8.11
CA VAL A 224 -2.11 -14.11 8.45
C VAL A 224 -2.03 -12.75 7.80
N ARG A 225 -3.04 -12.45 6.98
CA ARG A 225 -3.26 -11.12 6.42
C ARG A 225 -4.26 -10.39 7.31
N VAL A 226 -3.79 -9.33 7.96
CA VAL A 226 -4.62 -8.47 8.79
C VAL A 226 -4.90 -7.18 8.04
N THR A 227 -6.18 -6.84 7.82
CA THR A 227 -6.58 -5.55 7.29
C THR A 227 -7.27 -4.76 8.39
N VAL A 228 -6.83 -3.52 8.58
CA VAL A 228 -7.42 -2.59 9.53
C VAL A 228 -8.07 -1.46 8.74
N ILE A 229 -9.32 -1.15 9.07
CA ILE A 229 -10.08 -0.01 8.54
C ILE A 229 -10.69 0.72 9.73
N GLU A 230 -10.26 1.95 9.98
CA GLU A 230 -10.51 2.69 11.22
C GLU A 230 -10.12 1.88 12.46
N ASP A 231 -11.10 1.45 13.23
CA ASP A 231 -10.99 0.69 14.47
C ASP A 231 -11.35 -0.80 14.30
N LYS A 232 -11.75 -1.20 13.08
CA LYS A 232 -12.11 -2.58 12.76
C LYS A 232 -10.90 -3.33 12.24
N VAL A 233 -10.73 -4.55 12.73
CA VAL A 233 -9.62 -5.44 12.39
C VAL A 233 -10.20 -6.71 11.79
N PHE A 234 -9.81 -6.99 10.56
CA PHE A 234 -10.17 -8.16 9.78
C PHE A 234 -8.93 -9.03 9.63
N ALA A 235 -9.03 -10.34 9.87
CA ALA A 235 -7.91 -11.24 9.72
C ALA A 235 -8.30 -12.47 8.91
N ALA A 236 -7.47 -12.78 7.93
CA ALA A 236 -7.56 -13.99 7.13
C ALA A 236 -6.32 -14.86 7.37
N ARG A 237 -6.55 -16.10 7.75
CA ARG A 237 -5.55 -17.17 7.70
C ARG A 237 -5.30 -17.57 6.25
N ILE A 238 -4.05 -17.80 5.91
CA ILE A 238 -3.59 -18.25 4.60
C ILE A 238 -2.78 -19.53 4.82
N ASP A 239 -3.30 -20.67 4.34
CA ASP A 239 -2.68 -21.99 4.52
C ASP A 239 -1.57 -22.26 3.49
N SER A 240 -0.56 -21.39 3.43
CA SER A 240 0.49 -21.44 2.41
C SER A 240 1.40 -22.68 2.48
N GLN A 241 1.30 -23.48 3.55
CA GLN A 241 2.04 -24.73 3.72
C GLN A 241 1.44 -25.91 2.94
N THR A 242 0.24 -25.77 2.35
CA THR A 242 -0.41 -26.87 1.60
C THR A 242 0.29 -27.20 0.27
N ASP A 243 1.14 -26.31 -0.24
CA ASP A 243 1.92 -26.53 -1.47
C ASP A 243 3.36 -26.02 -1.29
N ALA A 244 4.33 -26.80 -1.76
CA ALA A 244 5.74 -26.48 -1.62
C ALA A 244 6.13 -25.12 -2.24
N ARG A 245 5.45 -24.69 -3.30
CA ARG A 245 5.71 -23.42 -4.02
C ARG A 245 5.33 -22.18 -3.22
N THR A 246 4.39 -22.31 -2.27
CA THR A 246 3.88 -21.20 -1.46
C THR A 246 4.47 -21.16 -0.05
N ARG A 247 5.25 -22.17 0.35
CA ARG A 247 5.83 -22.29 1.70
C ARG A 247 6.72 -21.13 2.09
N VAL A 248 7.56 -20.64 1.17
CA VAL A 248 8.45 -19.51 1.45
C VAL A 248 7.70 -18.18 1.31
N ASP A 249 6.89 -18.08 0.27
CA ASP A 249 6.16 -16.88 -0.11
C ASP A 249 4.81 -17.27 -0.72
N TYR A 250 3.70 -16.90 -0.08
CA TYR A 250 2.36 -17.32 -0.53
C TYR A 250 1.96 -16.77 -1.91
N ARG A 251 2.70 -15.80 -2.46
CA ARG A 251 2.35 -15.04 -3.67
C ARG A 251 2.56 -15.82 -4.98
N ASP A 252 2.43 -17.14 -4.94
CA ASP A 252 2.27 -17.97 -6.15
C ASP A 252 0.78 -18.21 -6.43
N PHE A 253 0.19 -17.26 -7.17
CA PHE A 253 -1.23 -17.30 -7.52
C PHE A 253 -1.60 -18.41 -8.54
N SER A 254 -0.63 -19.18 -9.04
CA SER A 254 -0.92 -20.41 -9.80
C SER A 254 -1.41 -21.54 -8.90
N VAL A 255 -1.27 -21.39 -7.58
CA VAL A 255 -1.69 -22.35 -6.56
C VAL A 255 -2.97 -21.85 -5.89
N SER A 256 -3.97 -22.73 -5.77
CA SER A 256 -5.14 -22.47 -4.96
C SER A 256 -4.79 -22.70 -3.48
N VAL A 257 -4.40 -21.63 -2.80
CA VAL A 257 -4.14 -21.63 -1.35
C VAL A 257 -5.46 -21.36 -0.61
N PRO A 258 -5.83 -22.14 0.41
CA PRO A 258 -7.01 -21.87 1.22
C PRO A 258 -6.89 -20.59 2.05
N TYR A 259 -7.99 -19.83 2.12
CA TYR A 259 -8.15 -18.66 2.99
C TYR A 259 -9.34 -18.86 3.91
N GLN A 260 -9.23 -18.42 5.16
CA GLN A 260 -10.30 -18.53 6.14
C GLN A 260 -10.31 -17.31 7.05
N ALA A 261 -11.50 -16.80 7.39
CA ALA A 261 -11.64 -15.79 8.43
C ALA A 261 -11.13 -16.35 9.77
N MET A 262 -10.47 -15.50 10.56
CA MET A 262 -10.03 -15.87 11.90
C MET A 262 -10.08 -14.69 12.87
N ASP A 263 -10.17 -15.00 14.16
CA ASP A 263 -9.96 -14.03 15.22
C ASP A 263 -8.49 -13.96 15.61
N LEU A 264 -7.98 -12.74 15.78
CA LEU A 264 -6.65 -12.51 16.35
C LEU A 264 -6.71 -12.58 17.88
N PRO A 265 -5.64 -13.04 18.55
CA PRO A 265 -5.47 -12.81 19.97
C PRO A 265 -5.64 -11.32 20.31
N SER A 266 -6.34 -11.02 21.41
CA SER A 266 -6.72 -9.62 21.75
C SER A 266 -5.52 -8.67 21.81
N GLU A 267 -4.37 -9.17 22.26
CA GLU A 267 -3.13 -8.42 22.33
C GLU A 267 -2.57 -8.10 20.93
N VAL A 268 -2.57 -9.04 20.00
CA VAL A 268 -2.14 -8.82 18.60
C VAL A 268 -3.06 -7.80 17.93
N LYS A 269 -4.39 -7.97 18.09
CA LYS A 269 -5.39 -7.02 17.60
C LYS A 269 -5.15 -5.61 18.14
N HIS A 270 -4.90 -5.48 19.45
CA HIS A 270 -4.63 -4.19 20.09
C HIS A 270 -3.37 -3.53 19.51
N ARG A 271 -2.28 -4.30 19.34
CA ARG A 271 -1.03 -3.79 18.76
C ARG A 271 -1.22 -3.34 17.31
N CYS A 272 -1.98 -4.07 16.48
CA CYS A 272 -2.29 -3.63 15.11
C CYS A 272 -2.97 -2.26 15.09
N LEU A 273 -3.96 -2.04 15.96
CA LEU A 273 -4.65 -0.75 16.09
C LEU A 273 -3.69 0.36 16.55
N GLN A 274 -2.88 0.10 17.58
CA GLN A 274 -1.90 1.08 18.05
C GLN A 274 -0.86 1.40 16.97
N PHE A 275 -0.41 0.39 16.22
CA PHE A 275 0.57 0.55 15.15
C PHE A 275 0.08 1.54 14.10
N LEU A 276 -1.14 1.35 13.55
CA LEU A 276 -1.73 2.28 12.59
C LEU A 276 -1.94 3.68 13.19
N LYS A 277 -2.52 3.74 14.39
CA LYS A 277 -2.76 5.01 15.10
C LYS A 277 -1.47 5.81 15.28
N SER A 278 -0.35 5.14 15.54
CA SER A 278 0.95 5.79 15.74
C SER A 278 1.54 6.43 14.47
N TYR A 279 1.02 6.07 13.29
CA TYR A 279 1.32 6.74 12.01
C TYR A 279 0.25 7.74 11.59
N GLY A 280 -0.91 7.76 12.24
CA GLY A 280 -2.09 8.47 11.75
C GLY A 280 -2.73 7.79 10.53
N LEU A 281 -2.63 6.46 10.42
CA LEU A 281 -3.30 5.69 9.36
C LEU A 281 -4.72 5.29 9.79
N VAL A 282 -5.65 5.37 8.85
CA VAL A 282 -7.00 4.81 8.93
C VAL A 282 -7.02 3.39 8.36
N PHE A 283 -6.25 3.15 7.30
CA PHE A 283 -6.16 1.88 6.61
C PHE A 283 -4.74 1.30 6.66
N GLY A 284 -4.63 -0.02 6.80
CA GLY A 284 -3.36 -0.72 6.67
C GLY A 284 -3.58 -2.21 6.50
N ALA A 285 -2.74 -2.84 5.68
CA ALA A 285 -2.71 -4.28 5.50
C ALA A 285 -1.40 -4.81 6.09
N LEU A 286 -1.48 -5.44 7.26
CA LEU A 286 -0.35 -6.00 7.98
C LEU A 286 -0.21 -7.48 7.67
N ASP A 287 1.03 -7.91 7.45
CA ASP A 287 1.37 -9.30 7.18
C ASP A 287 2.04 -9.92 8.39
N PHE A 288 1.57 -11.12 8.75
CA PHE A 288 2.12 -11.92 9.83
C PHE A 288 2.37 -13.35 9.35
N ILE A 289 3.28 -14.02 10.04
CA ILE A 289 3.39 -15.47 10.03
C ILE A 289 3.12 -15.98 11.44
N VAL A 290 2.57 -17.20 11.53
CA VAL A 290 2.33 -17.87 12.81
C VAL A 290 3.21 -19.12 12.87
N THR A 291 3.99 -19.27 13.94
CA THR A 291 4.87 -20.43 14.15
C THR A 291 4.07 -21.67 14.56
N HIS A 292 4.72 -22.84 14.57
CA HIS A 292 4.12 -24.07 15.10
C HIS A 292 3.79 -24.01 16.60
N ASP A 293 4.44 -23.10 17.32
CA ASP A 293 4.18 -22.80 18.74
C ASP A 293 3.15 -21.67 18.95
N ASN A 294 2.43 -21.29 17.89
CA ASN A 294 1.37 -20.27 17.89
C ASN A 294 1.85 -18.85 18.24
N GLU A 295 3.10 -18.51 17.90
CA GLU A 295 3.63 -17.16 18.02
C GLU A 295 3.34 -16.33 16.76
N TYR A 296 2.83 -15.11 16.93
CA TYR A 296 2.49 -14.19 15.84
C TYR A 296 3.66 -13.26 15.57
N ILE A 297 4.25 -13.38 14.39
CA ILE A 297 5.44 -12.64 13.99
C ILE A 297 5.08 -11.64 12.89
N PHE A 298 5.26 -10.37 13.19
CA PHE A 298 5.00 -9.26 12.28
C PHE A 298 6.06 -9.19 11.18
N LEU A 299 5.64 -9.11 9.93
CA LEU A 299 6.53 -9.01 8.77
C LEU A 299 6.60 -7.62 8.18
N GLU A 300 5.46 -6.99 7.90
CA GLU A 300 5.37 -5.64 7.36
C GLU A 300 3.96 -5.09 7.45
N ASN A 301 3.83 -3.77 7.29
CA ASN A 301 2.58 -3.10 7.00
C ASN A 301 2.63 -2.51 5.60
N ASN A 302 1.59 -2.74 4.81
CA ASN A 302 1.34 -2.07 3.56
C ASN A 302 0.19 -1.07 3.73
N PRO A 303 0.48 0.24 3.87
CA PRO A 303 -0.53 1.27 4.11
C PRO A 303 -1.43 1.54 2.90
N GLY A 304 -1.08 0.98 1.73
CA GLY A 304 -1.90 0.99 0.50
C GLY A 304 -2.08 -0.42 -0.07
N GLY A 305 -2.16 -1.43 0.81
CA GLY A 305 -2.19 -2.84 0.41
C GLY A 305 -3.39 -3.22 -0.46
N GLN A 306 -3.22 -4.26 -1.27
CA GLN A 306 -4.35 -4.95 -1.89
C GLN A 306 -5.09 -5.76 -0.81
N PHE A 307 -6.41 -5.66 -0.76
CA PHE A 307 -7.22 -6.39 0.24
C PHE A 307 -8.48 -7.03 -0.33
N TRP A 308 -8.93 -6.61 -1.51
CA TRP A 308 -10.20 -7.09 -2.08
C TRP A 308 -10.12 -8.58 -2.46
N PHE A 309 -8.96 -9.04 -2.96
CA PHE A 309 -8.76 -10.47 -3.25
C PHE A 309 -8.97 -11.36 -2.01
N VAL A 310 -8.65 -10.85 -0.81
CA VAL A 310 -8.88 -11.59 0.45
C VAL A 310 -10.37 -11.67 0.73
N GLU A 311 -11.11 -10.58 0.55
CA GLU A 311 -12.57 -10.57 0.69
C GLU A 311 -13.27 -11.43 -0.35
N GLN A 312 -12.76 -11.52 -1.58
CA GLN A 312 -13.31 -12.44 -2.58
C GLN A 312 -13.20 -13.91 -2.15
N LEU A 313 -12.12 -14.26 -1.47
CA LEU A 313 -11.87 -15.61 -0.95
C LEU A 313 -12.54 -15.85 0.41
N VAL A 314 -12.80 -14.78 1.16
CA VAL A 314 -13.40 -14.79 2.51
C VAL A 314 -14.48 -13.69 2.60
N PRO A 315 -15.64 -13.87 1.95
CA PRO A 315 -16.66 -12.82 1.79
C PRO A 315 -17.24 -12.30 3.11
N GLU A 316 -17.20 -13.10 4.17
CA GLU A 316 -17.68 -12.74 5.50
C GLU A 316 -16.88 -11.59 6.15
N LEU A 317 -15.67 -11.28 5.66
CA LEU A 317 -14.88 -10.14 6.16
C LEU A 317 -15.52 -8.79 5.81
N ASN A 318 -16.25 -8.70 4.69
CA ASN A 318 -17.04 -7.52 4.31
C ASN A 318 -16.27 -6.17 4.42
N MET A 319 -15.03 -6.15 3.92
CA MET A 319 -14.11 -5.03 4.07
C MET A 319 -14.47 -3.84 3.18
N MET A 320 -14.95 -4.08 1.95
CA MET A 320 -15.37 -3.02 1.04
C MET A 320 -16.56 -2.21 1.57
N GLU A 321 -17.56 -2.88 2.16
CA GLU A 321 -18.69 -2.18 2.84
C GLU A 321 -18.21 -1.39 4.05
N THR A 322 -17.22 -1.89 4.79
CA THR A 322 -16.62 -1.16 5.91
C THR A 322 -15.89 0.08 5.43
N LEU A 323 -15.06 -0.04 4.40
CA LEU A 323 -14.35 1.09 3.79
C LEU A 323 -15.32 2.16 3.28
N ALA A 324 -16.39 1.75 2.60
CA ALA A 324 -17.45 2.65 2.15
C ALA A 324 -18.10 3.40 3.33
N GLY A 325 -18.41 2.68 4.40
CA GLY A 325 -18.95 3.26 5.64
C GLY A 325 -18.02 4.30 6.26
N SER A 326 -16.71 4.04 6.28
CA SER A 326 -15.69 4.98 6.77
C SER A 326 -15.64 6.27 5.95
N LEU A 327 -15.64 6.17 4.61
CA LEU A 327 -15.64 7.36 3.75
C LEU A 327 -16.92 8.19 3.90
N ILE A 328 -18.07 7.53 4.01
CA ILE A 328 -19.36 8.21 4.21
C ILE A 328 -19.40 8.93 5.55
N LYS A 329 -19.01 8.25 6.64
CA LYS A 329 -18.90 8.85 7.98
C LYS A 329 -17.93 10.03 7.97
N GLY A 330 -16.84 9.93 7.19
CA GLY A 330 -15.87 11.00 7.01
C GLY A 330 -16.44 12.28 6.41
N LEU A 331 -17.57 12.25 5.70
CA LEU A 331 -18.24 13.45 5.18
C LEU A 331 -18.91 14.31 6.26
N GLU A 332 -19.15 13.74 7.44
CA GLU A 332 -19.80 14.41 8.58
C GLU A 332 -18.80 15.06 9.54
N CYS A 333 -17.52 14.71 9.42
CA CYS A 333 -16.40 15.27 10.17
C CYS A 333 -15.96 16.60 9.54
#